data_AF-A0A1V9XFM6-F1
#
_entry.id   AF-A0A1V9XFM6-F1
#
_cell.length_a   1.000
_cell.length_b   1.000
_cell.length_c   1.000
_cell.angle_alpha   90.00
_cell.angle_beta   90.00
_cell.angle_gamma   90.00
#
_symmetry.space_group_name_H-M   'P 1'
#
loop_
_entity.id
_entity.type
_entity.pdbx_description
1 polymer ?
#
loop_
_entity_poly.entity_id
_entity_poly.type
_entity_poly.pdbx_seq_one_letter_code
_entity_poly.pdbx_strand_id
1 'polypeptide(L)' 'MQDPVIAADGYSYERGAIAQWLESGKVASPMTNEPLEHSMLIPNKTLDLLLRKLTN' A
#
# COMPACT_ATOMS: atom_id res chain seq x y z
N MET A 1 -2.78 -4.43 -9.22
CA MET A 1 -3.14 -4.35 -7.79
C MET A 1 -4.59 -4.82 -7.67
N GLN A 2 -4.91 -5.70 -6.72
CA GLN A 2 -6.26 -6.22 -6.48
C GLN A 2 -6.87 -5.63 -5.20
N ASP A 3 -6.05 -5.38 -4.17
CA ASP A 3 -6.47 -4.71 -2.94
C ASP A 3 -5.52 -3.55 -2.60
N PRO A 4 -5.68 -2.38 -3.25
CA PRO A 4 -4.81 -1.24 -3.03
C PRO A 4 -5.04 -0.62 -1.64
N VAL A 5 -3.94 -0.35 -0.93
CA VAL A 5 -3.92 0.31 0.38
C VAL A 5 -2.92 1.46 0.42
N ILE A 6 -3.18 2.49 1.21
CA ILE A 6 -2.30 3.62 1.48
C ILE A 6 -1.54 3.36 2.79
N ALA A 7 -0.23 3.59 2.79
CA ALA A 7 0.62 3.59 3.99
C ALA A 7 0.89 5.02 4.49
N ALA A 8 1.66 5.17 5.58
CA ALA A 8 1.93 6.47 6.22
C ALA A 8 2.62 7.50 5.31
N ASP A 9 3.34 7.02 4.30
CA ASP A 9 4.04 7.84 3.30
C ASP A 9 3.12 8.38 2.19
N GLY A 10 1.83 8.03 2.21
CA GLY A 10 0.84 8.46 1.22
C GLY A 10 0.87 7.66 -0.08
N TYR A 11 1.78 6.69 -0.24
CA TYR A 11 1.82 5.83 -1.42
C TYR A 11 0.83 4.67 -1.32
N SER A 12 0.37 4.20 -2.48
CA SER A 12 -0.51 3.04 -2.58
C SER A 12 0.26 1.77 -2.91
N TYR A 13 -0.04 0.70 -2.19
CA TYR A 13 0.58 -0.63 -2.33
C TYR A 13 -0.47 -1.71 -2.49
N GLU A 14 -0.08 -2.86 -3.02
CA GLU A 14 -0.87 -4.09 -2.90
C GLU A 14 -0.86 -4.56 -1.44
N ARG A 15 -2.03 -4.79 -0.82
CA ARG A 15 -2.13 -5.16 0.60
C ARG A 15 -1.21 -6.31 0.98
N GLY A 16 -1.23 -7.41 0.21
CA GLY A 16 -0.42 -8.58 0.52
C GLY A 16 1.08 -8.28 0.52
N ALA A 17 1.55 -7.50 -0.45
CA ALA A 17 2.96 -7.16 -0.58
C ALA A 17 3.45 -6.24 0.56
N ILE A 18 2.69 -5.19 0.90
CA ILE A 18 3.09 -4.29 1.99
C ILE A 18 2.91 -4.94 3.38
N ALA A 19 1.92 -5.82 3.56
CA ALA A 19 1.78 -6.60 4.80
C ALA A 19 3.01 -7.51 5.01
N GLN A 20 3.40 -8.29 3.99
CA GLN A 20 4.59 -9.14 4.06
C GLN A 20 5.87 -8.32 4.30
N TRP A 21 5.96 -7.13 3.70
CA TRP A 21 7.07 -6.20 3.94
C TRP A 21 7.19 -5.81 5.43
N LEU A 22 6.08 -5.37 6.03
CA LEU A 22 6.02 -4.99 7.45
C LEU A 22 6.24 -6.19 8.38
N GLU A 23 5.66 -7.34 8.07
CA GLU A 23 5.85 -8.61 8.81
C GLU A 23 7.30 -9.09 8.79
N SER A 24 8.07 -8.77 7.74
CA SER A 24 9.50 -9.05 7.67
C SER A 24 10.37 -8.12 8.53
N GLY A 25 9.77 -7.27 9.36
CA GLY A 25 10.45 -6.32 10.25
C GLY A 25 10.90 -5.03 9.57
N LYS A 26 10.53 -4.80 8.30
CA LYS A 26 10.87 -3.57 7.59
C LYS A 26 9.84 -2.51 7.92
N VAL A 27 10.32 -1.35 8.40
CA VAL A 27 9.47 -0.22 8.82
C VAL A 27 9.67 1.02 7.95
N ALA A 28 10.36 0.88 6.82
CA ALA A 28 10.56 1.95 5.85
C ALA A 28 9.61 1.82 4.66
N SER A 29 9.30 2.94 4.01
CA SER A 29 8.59 3.01 2.75
C SER A 29 9.32 2.17 1.69
N PRO A 30 8.64 1.23 1.00
CA PRO A 30 9.21 0.59 -0.18
C PRO A 30 9.54 1.54 -1.33
N MET A 31 8.95 2.75 -1.34
CA MET A 31 9.12 3.72 -2.44
C MET A 31 10.26 4.71 -2.16
N THR A 32 10.38 5.17 -0.92
CA THR A 32 11.33 6.25 -0.57
C THR A 32 12.48 5.78 0.30
N ASN A 33 12.42 4.56 0.87
CA ASN A 33 13.30 4.05 1.92
C ASN A 33 13.31 4.89 3.21
N GLU A 34 12.43 5.89 3.34
CA GLU A 34 12.28 6.64 4.59
C GLU A 34 11.40 5.87 5.58
N PRO A 35 11.63 6.02 6.90
CA PRO A 35 10.79 5.39 7.92
C PRO A 35 9.31 5.76 7.75
N LEU A 36 8.42 4.77 7.84
CA LEU A 36 6.99 4.99 7.95
C LEU A 36 6.67 5.49 9.36
N GLU A 37 5.89 6.57 9.46
CA GLU A 37 5.44 7.09 10.77
C GLU A 37 4.60 6.06 11.54
N HIS A 38 3.87 5.21 10.81
CA HIS A 38 3.09 4.11 11.37
C HIS A 38 2.89 2.96 10.37
N SER A 39 2.58 1.77 10.88
CA SER A 39 2.32 0.56 10.07
C SER A 39 0.85 0.39 9.62
N MET A 40 -0.02 1.38 9.85
CA MET A 40 -1.42 1.29 9.43
C MET A 40 -1.55 1.28 7.90
N LEU A 41 -2.46 0.44 7.40
CA LEU A 41 -2.76 0.30 5.98
C LEU A 41 -4.23 0.62 5.71
N ILE A 42 -4.49 1.73 5.01
CA ILE A 42 -5.84 2.24 4.77
C ILE A 42 -6.30 1.85 3.36
N PRO A 43 -7.47 1.20 3.16
CA PRO A 43 -7.94 0.86 1.81
C PRO A 43 -8.06 2.07 0.87
N ASN A 44 -7.53 1.96 -0.35
CA ASN A 44 -7.68 2.98 -1.40
C ASN A 44 -8.82 2.61 -2.37
N LYS A 45 -10.05 2.93 -1.98
CA LYS A 45 -11.25 2.60 -2.77
C LYS A 45 -11.32 3.34 -4.11
N THR A 46 -10.79 4.56 -4.19
CA THR A 46 -10.73 5.31 -5.44
C THR A 46 -9.86 4.60 -6.47
N LEU A 47 -8.66 4.16 -6.07
CA LEU A 47 -7.76 3.44 -6.97
C LEU A 47 -8.33 2.07 -7.37
N ASP A 48 -8.93 1.33 -6.43
CA ASP A 48 -9.61 0.05 -6.73
C ASP A 48 -10.69 0.22 -7.81
N LEU A 49 -11.56 1.22 -7.66
CA LEU A 49 -12.60 1.51 -8.66
C LEU A 49 -12.04 1.90 -10.02
N LEU A 50 -10.96 2.69 -10.06
CA LEU A 50 -10.31 3.07 -11.31
C LEU A 50 -9.69 1.87 -12.03
N LEU A 51 -8.97 1.00 -11.31
CA LEU A 51 -8.36 -0.20 -11.88
C LEU A 51 -9.40 -1.15 -12.46
N ARG A 52 -10.51 -1.37 -11.74
CA ARG A 52 -11.64 -2.20 -12.20
C ARG A 52 -12.30 -1.63 -13.46
N LYS A 53 -12.38 -0.31 -13.59
CA LYS A 53 -12.92 0.33 -14.80
C LYS A 53 -12.02 0.15 -16.03
N LEU A 54 -10.71 0.09 -15.83
CA LEU A 54 -9.72 -0.02 -16.91
C LEU A 54 -9.45 -1.46 -17.38
N THR A 55 -10.03 -2.46 -16.70
CA THR A 55 -9.87 -3.88 -17.03
C THR A 55 -11.12 -4.51 -17.68
N ASN A 56 -12.08 -3.68 -18.10
CA ASN A 56 -13.25 -4.06 -18.90
C ASN A 56 -13.11 -3.64 -20.37
#